data_AF-A0A9D8R7Y3-F1
#
_entry.id   AF-A0A9D8R7Y3-F1
#
_cell.length_a   1.000
_cell.length_b   1.000
_cell.length_c   1.000
_cell.angle_alpha   90.00
_cell.angle_beta   90.00
_cell.angle_gamma   90.00
#
_symmetry.space_group_name_H-M   'P 1'
#
loop_
_entity.id
_entity.type
_entity.pdbx_description
1 polymer ?
#
loop_
_entity_poly.entity_id
_entity_poly.type
_entity_poly.pdbx_seq_one_letter_code
_entity_poly.pdbx_strand_id
1 'polypeptide(L)'
;EGKVAETYNIGGFNEWKNIDLIKVLINTVDRLLGRAEGEDLGLITFVTDRAGHDLRYAIDSRKLQRELGWEPSLQFEEGIEKTVRWYLDNREWMENVTSGDYMKYYEEMYKDR
;
A
#
# COMPACT_ATOMS: atom_id res chain seq x y z
N GLU A 1 4.53 26.21 12.79
CA GLU A 1 5.11 26.12 11.43
C GLU A 1 6.53 25.60 11.52
N GLY A 2 6.99 24.86 10.50
CA GLY A 2 8.37 24.35 10.43
C GLY A 2 9.41 25.47 10.31
N LYS A 3 10.66 25.18 10.69
CA LYS A 3 11.76 26.15 10.57
C LYS A 3 12.51 25.97 9.25
N VAL A 4 12.99 27.07 8.68
CA VAL A 4 13.84 27.05 7.47
C VAL A 4 15.08 26.21 7.74
N ALA A 5 15.46 25.38 6.77
CA ALA A 5 16.60 24.46 6.81
C ALA A 5 16.52 23.32 7.85
N GLU A 6 15.38 23.10 8.50
CA GLU A 6 15.13 21.90 9.29
C GLU A 6 14.55 20.77 8.43
N THR A 7 14.98 19.54 8.71
CA THR A 7 14.41 18.32 8.12
C THR A 7 13.48 17.64 9.11
N TYR A 8 12.30 17.23 8.63
CA TYR A 8 11.30 16.50 9.42
C TYR A 8 10.91 15.21 8.69
N ASN A 9 11.12 14.08 9.35
CA ASN A 9 10.60 12.81 8.88
C ASN A 9 9.08 12.74 9.06
N ILE A 10 8.36 12.28 8.03
CA ILE A 10 6.91 12.06 8.05
C ILE A 10 6.66 10.56 8.02
N GLY A 11 5.91 10.04 8.98
CA GLY A 11 5.62 8.60 9.09
C GLY A 11 4.60 8.30 10.19
N GLY A 12 3.79 7.27 9.99
CA GLY A 12 2.63 6.95 10.83
C GLY A 12 2.85 5.85 11.87
N PHE A 13 4.10 5.43 12.15
CA PHE A 13 4.43 4.28 13.02
C PHE A 13 3.73 2.96 12.63
N ASN A 14 3.56 2.73 11.33
CA ASN A 14 2.85 1.57 10.80
C ASN A 14 3.82 0.64 10.06
N GLU A 15 4.63 -0.11 10.81
CA GLU A 15 5.51 -1.13 10.22
C GLU A 15 4.74 -2.42 9.94
N TRP A 16 4.69 -2.84 8.68
CA TRP A 16 4.02 -4.05 8.24
C TRP A 16 4.96 -4.91 7.40
N LYS A 17 4.83 -6.24 7.52
CA LYS A 17 5.39 -7.15 6.51
C LYS A 17 4.48 -7.13 5.28
N ASN A 18 5.08 -7.17 4.09
CA ASN A 18 4.33 -7.20 2.84
C ASN A 18 3.26 -8.30 2.81
N ILE A 19 3.56 -9.50 3.29
CA ILE A 19 2.61 -10.62 3.31
C ILE A 19 1.39 -10.36 4.21
N ASP A 20 1.58 -9.70 5.35
CA ASP A 20 0.50 -9.41 6.28
C ASP A 20 -0.40 -8.30 5.71
N LEU A 21 0.20 -7.29 5.06
CA LEU A 21 -0.52 -6.25 4.33
C LEU A 21 -1.38 -6.83 3.20
N ILE A 22 -0.84 -7.74 2.39
CA ILE A 22 -1.58 -8.36 1.29
C ILE A 22 -2.77 -9.19 1.78
N LYS A 23 -2.64 -9.90 2.91
CA LYS A 23 -3.76 -10.62 3.52
C LYS A 23 -4.88 -9.67 3.97
N VAL A 24 -4.53 -8.55 4.61
CA VAL A 24 -5.50 -7.52 5.00
C VAL A 24 -6.20 -6.94 3.78
N LEU A 25 -5.45 -6.66 2.71
CA LEU A 25 -5.99 -6.18 1.44
C LEU A 25 -6.99 -7.17 0.84
N ILE A 26 -6.61 -8.45 0.72
CA ILE A 26 -7.46 -9.51 0.14
C ILE A 26 -8.76 -9.64 0.94
N ASN A 27 -8.67 -9.80 2.26
CA ASN A 27 -9.87 -9.94 3.10
C ASN A 27 -10.77 -8.69 3.04
N THR A 28 -10.17 -7.50 2.86
CA THR A 28 -10.91 -6.25 2.68
C THR A 28 -11.66 -6.25 1.34
N VAL A 29 -11.00 -6.66 0.25
CA VAL A 29 -11.62 -6.77 -1.08
C VAL A 29 -12.74 -7.82 -1.07
N ASP A 30 -12.48 -9.00 -0.51
CA ASP A 30 -13.46 -10.08 -0.41
C ASP A 30 -14.74 -9.58 0.28
N ARG A 31 -14.59 -8.96 1.45
CA ARG A 31 -15.71 -8.40 2.22
C ARG A 31 -16.46 -7.32 1.44
N LEU A 32 -15.75 -6.40 0.78
CA LEU A 32 -16.37 -5.30 0.04
C LEU A 32 -17.09 -5.77 -1.24
N LEU A 33 -16.68 -6.90 -1.81
CA LEU A 33 -17.31 -7.52 -2.97
C LEU A 33 -18.34 -8.61 -2.60
N GLY A 34 -18.52 -8.91 -1.32
CA GLY A 34 -19.47 -9.93 -0.85
C GLY A 34 -19.01 -11.38 -1.08
N ARG A 35 -17.70 -11.60 -1.18
CA ARG A 35 -17.06 -12.92 -1.30
C ARG A 35 -16.92 -13.58 0.08
N ALA A 36 -16.66 -14.89 0.08
CA ALA A 36 -16.32 -15.58 1.32
C ALA A 36 -14.99 -15.04 1.88
N GLU A 37 -14.84 -15.00 3.20
CA GLU A 37 -13.60 -14.52 3.81
C GLU A 37 -12.42 -15.41 3.39
N GLY A 38 -11.43 -14.79 2.75
CA GLY A 38 -10.22 -15.46 2.30
C GLY A 38 -10.40 -16.28 1.01
N GLU A 39 -11.51 -16.08 0.28
CA GLU A 39 -11.77 -16.69 -1.02
C GLU A 39 -10.59 -16.47 -1.98
N ASP A 40 -10.03 -15.25 -1.96
CA ASP A 40 -8.96 -14.85 -2.85
C ASP A 40 -7.54 -15.04 -2.28
N LEU A 41 -7.38 -15.58 -1.06
CA LEU A 41 -6.05 -15.81 -0.48
C LEU A 41 -5.20 -16.78 -1.32
N GLY A 42 -5.85 -17.67 -2.08
CA GLY A 42 -5.19 -18.58 -3.01
C GLY A 42 -4.53 -17.89 -4.22
N LEU A 43 -4.82 -16.60 -4.47
CA LEU A 43 -4.20 -15.83 -5.54
C LEU A 43 -2.77 -15.36 -5.21
N ILE A 44 -2.35 -15.49 -3.94
CA ILE A 44 -0.98 -15.14 -3.53
C ILE A 44 0.00 -16.09 -4.21
N THR A 45 0.88 -15.53 -5.04
CA THR A 45 1.98 -16.25 -5.68
C THR A 45 3.31 -15.67 -5.22
N PHE A 46 4.23 -16.53 -4.77
CA PHE A 46 5.58 -16.13 -4.43
C PHE A 46 6.44 -16.14 -5.69
N VAL A 47 7.13 -15.02 -5.94
CA VAL A 47 8.04 -14.85 -7.08
C VAL A 47 9.46 -14.65 -6.58
N THR A 48 10.42 -14.72 -7.50
CA THR A 48 11.83 -14.44 -7.19
C THR A 48 11.99 -13.02 -6.64
N ASP A 49 12.75 -12.90 -5.55
CA ASP A 49 12.96 -11.63 -4.85
C ASP A 49 13.72 -10.59 -5.71
N ARG A 50 13.57 -9.31 -5.36
CA ARG A 50 14.25 -8.20 -6.05
C ARG A 50 15.73 -8.17 -5.69
N ALA A 51 16.61 -8.07 -6.69
CA ALA A 51 18.03 -7.83 -6.43
C ALA A 51 18.21 -6.52 -5.64
N GLY A 52 18.92 -6.58 -4.51
CA GLY A 52 19.12 -5.42 -3.62
C GLY A 52 17.88 -5.01 -2.83
N HIS A 53 17.00 -5.96 -2.47
CA HIS A 53 15.81 -5.65 -1.67
C HIS A 53 16.19 -5.23 -0.24
N ASP A 54 15.98 -3.95 0.08
CA ASP A 54 15.95 -3.48 1.46
C ASP A 54 14.77 -4.12 2.22
N LEU A 55 15.08 -4.86 3.28
CA LEU A 55 14.09 -5.71 3.96
C LEU A 55 13.18 -4.96 4.93
N ARG A 56 13.58 -3.77 5.38
CA ARG A 56 12.85 -3.00 6.39
C ARG A 56 13.08 -1.51 6.23
N TYR A 57 11.97 -0.78 6.15
CA TYR A 57 11.95 0.66 6.36
C TYR A 57 11.13 0.97 7.59
N ALA A 58 11.65 1.86 8.43
CA ALA A 58 10.98 2.37 9.61
C ALA A 58 11.33 3.84 9.75
N ILE A 59 10.33 4.69 9.98
CA ILE A 59 10.49 6.13 10.09
C ILE A 59 10.18 6.59 11.49
N ASP A 60 11.13 7.33 12.08
CA ASP A 60 10.93 8.06 13.32
C ASP A 60 10.48 9.50 13.02
N SER A 61 9.19 9.77 13.24
CA SER A 61 8.57 11.09 13.06
C SER A 61 8.40 11.88 14.37
N ARG A 62 9.07 11.48 15.47
CA ARG A 62 8.93 12.13 16.79
C ARG A 62 9.30 13.62 16.79
N LYS A 63 10.28 14.03 15.96
CA LYS A 63 10.64 15.44 15.81
C LYS A 63 9.47 16.27 15.29
N LEU A 64 8.82 15.77 14.24
CA LEU A 64 7.67 16.39 13.60
C LEU A 64 6.48 16.51 14.56
N GLN A 65 6.19 15.44 15.31
CA GLN A 65 5.16 15.43 16.35
C GLN A 65 5.44 16.46 17.44
N ARG A 66 6.64 16.42 18.03
CA ARG A 66 6.98 17.29 19.16
C ARG A 66 7.00 18.77 18.79
N GLU A 67 7.52 19.11 17.62
CA GLU A 67 7.72 20.52 17.25
C GLU A 67 6.51 21.12 16.54
N LEU A 68 5.77 20.34 15.75
CA LEU A 68 4.67 20.84 14.93
C LEU A 68 3.29 20.28 15.33
N GLY A 69 3.23 19.39 16.32
CA GLY A 69 1.97 18.77 16.77
C GLY A 69 1.30 17.89 15.72
N TRP A 70 2.04 17.47 14.69
CA TRP A 70 1.51 16.61 13.63
C TRP A 70 1.38 15.18 14.15
N GLU A 71 0.25 14.55 13.87
CA GLU A 71 0.01 13.13 14.12
C GLU A 71 -0.73 12.52 12.92
N PRO A 72 -0.52 11.23 12.61
CA PRO A 72 -1.30 10.56 11.58
C PRO A 72 -2.78 10.54 11.97
N SER A 73 -3.65 10.94 11.04
CA SER A 73 -5.09 11.04 11.30
C SER A 73 -5.86 9.72 11.14
N LEU A 74 -5.22 8.66 10.65
CA LEU A 74 -5.86 7.39 10.30
C LEU A 74 -5.00 6.22 10.77
N GLN A 75 -5.66 5.15 11.23
CA GLN A 75 -5.03 3.84 11.39
C GLN A 75 -4.86 3.17 10.02
N PHE A 76 -3.89 2.26 9.91
CA PHE A 76 -3.53 1.65 8.63
C PHE A 76 -4.71 0.89 8.00
N GLU A 77 -5.42 0.10 8.78
CA GLU A 77 -6.56 -0.71 8.35
C GLU A 77 -7.70 0.15 7.81
N GLU A 78 -7.98 1.29 8.46
CA GLU A 78 -8.96 2.27 7.97
C GLU A 78 -8.51 2.88 6.64
N GLY A 79 -7.22 3.21 6.53
CA GLY A 79 -6.62 3.71 5.29
C GLY A 79 -6.71 2.72 4.13
N ILE A 80 -6.46 1.44 4.38
CA ILE A 80 -6.60 0.38 3.37
C ILE A 80 -8.05 0.21 2.92
N GLU A 81 -9.02 0.18 3.82
CA GLU A 81 -10.43 0.10 3.41
C GLU A 81 -10.84 1.28 2.53
N LYS A 82 -10.47 2.52 2.93
CA LYS A 82 -10.74 3.72 2.13
C LYS A 82 -10.07 3.65 0.76
N THR A 83 -8.85 3.14 0.69
CA THR A 83 -8.11 2.96 -0.55
C THR A 83 -8.84 1.97 -1.46
N VAL A 84 -9.20 0.79 -0.96
CA VAL A 84 -9.92 -0.23 -1.76
C VAL A 84 -11.24 0.32 -2.28
N ARG A 85 -12.05 0.98 -1.42
CA ARG A 85 -13.30 1.61 -1.85
C ARG A 85 -13.08 2.62 -2.96
N TRP A 86 -12.07 3.48 -2.81
CA TRP A 86 -11.73 4.46 -3.84
C TRP A 86 -11.44 3.78 -5.19
N TYR A 87 -10.65 2.71 -5.22
CA TYR A 87 -10.41 1.97 -6.47
C TYR A 87 -11.67 1.31 -7.05
N LEU A 88 -12.54 0.76 -6.20
CA LEU A 88 -13.81 0.15 -6.64
C LEU A 88 -14.81 1.18 -7.21
N ASP A 89 -14.81 2.39 -6.65
CA ASP A 89 -15.69 3.50 -7.05
C ASP A 89 -15.15 4.26 -8.27
N ASN A 90 -13.85 4.18 -8.56
CA ASN A 90 -13.17 4.94 -9.63
C ASN A 90 -12.69 4.04 -10.78
N ARG A 91 -13.57 3.16 -11.29
CA ARG A 91 -13.22 2.20 -12.35
C ARG A 91 -12.76 2.85 -13.64
N GLU A 92 -13.41 3.92 -14.09
CA GLU A 92 -13.01 4.64 -15.30
C GLU A 92 -11.57 5.18 -15.18
N TRP A 93 -11.20 5.72 -14.02
CA TRP A 93 -9.84 6.17 -13.77
C TRP A 93 -8.87 4.99 -13.84
N MET A 94 -9.21 3.86 -13.21
CA MET A 94 -8.40 2.64 -13.23
C MET A 94 -8.16 2.15 -14.66
N GLU A 95 -9.21 2.01 -15.45
CA GLU A 95 -9.14 1.54 -16.84
C GLU A 95 -8.23 2.42 -17.70
N ASN A 96 -8.29 3.74 -17.49
CA ASN A 96 -7.44 4.69 -18.20
C ASN A 96 -5.96 4.53 -17.85
N VAL A 97 -5.62 4.29 -16.58
CA VAL A 97 -4.21 4.17 -16.14
C VAL A 97 -3.61 2.79 -16.32
N THR A 98 -4.43 1.74 -16.46
CA THR A 98 -3.94 0.36 -16.66
C THR A 98 -3.84 -0.05 -18.12
N SER A 99 -4.15 0.84 -19.07
CA SER A 99 -4.13 0.51 -20.50
C SER A 99 -2.76 0.71 -21.16
N GLY A 100 -2.58 0.13 -22.36
CA GLY A 100 -1.42 0.38 -23.21
C GLY A 100 -0.10 -0.06 -22.59
N ASP A 101 0.79 0.90 -22.33
CA ASP A 101 2.17 0.62 -21.90
C ASP A 101 2.25 0.02 -20.49
N TYR A 102 1.23 0.24 -19.64
CA TYR A 102 1.15 -0.43 -18.33
C TYR A 102 1.04 -1.95 -18.47
N MET A 103 0.18 -2.44 -19.38
CA MET A 103 0.04 -3.88 -19.65
C MET A 103 1.31 -4.47 -20.25
N LYS A 104 1.95 -3.75 -21.18
CA LYS A 104 3.22 -4.20 -21.78
C LYS A 104 4.32 -4.35 -20.73
N TYR A 105 4.48 -3.36 -19.84
CA TYR A 105 5.41 -3.44 -18.72
C TYR A 105 5.14 -4.66 -17.83
N TYR A 106 3.88 -4.93 -17.52
CA TYR A 106 3.50 -6.08 -16.70
C TYR A 106 3.89 -7.42 -17.35
N GLU A 107 3.65 -7.56 -18.66
CA GLU A 107 4.09 -8.74 -19.41
C GLU A 107 5.61 -8.88 -19.38
N GLU A 108 6.36 -7.82 -19.71
CA GLU A 108 7.83 -7.86 -19.73
C GLU A 108 8.44 -8.21 -18.37
N MET A 109 7.84 -7.72 -17.29
CA MET A 109 8.40 -7.89 -15.94
C MET A 109 8.02 -9.21 -15.27
N TYR A 110 6.83 -9.75 -15.57
CA TYR A 110 6.25 -10.85 -14.79
C TYR A 110 5.90 -12.11 -15.58
N LYS A 111 5.88 -12.09 -16.92
CA LYS A 111 5.45 -13.26 -17.72
C LYS A 111 6.30 -14.50 -17.52
N ASP A 112 7.61 -14.33 -17.29
CA ASP A 112 8.58 -15.42 -17.16
C ASP A 112 9.15 -15.53 -15.72
N ARG A 113 8.44 -14.99 -14.71
CA ARG A 113 8.86 -15.00 -13.30
C ARG A 113 8.10 -15.99 -12.43
#